data_AF-A0A7C6UJN6-F1
#
_entry.id   AF-A0A7C6UJN6-F1
#
_cell.length_a   1.000
_cell.length_b   1.000
_cell.length_c   1.000
_cell.angle_alpha   90.00
_cell.angle_beta   90.00
_cell.angle_gamma   90.00
#
_symmetry.space_group_name_H-M   'P 1'
#
loop_
_entity.id
_entity.type
_entity.pdbx_description
1 polymer ?
#
loop_
_entity_poly.entity_id
_entity_poly.type
_entity_poly.pdbx_seq_one_letter_code
_entity_poly.pdbx_strand_id
1 'polypeptide(L)'
;MEKWIEKVHEINTYNPDCKDADDYYYNTELSENISPLTKFFLNTFVNTVGQKNIIITFPDNILRPLPLIAYTSSYLRKKSTLVFTSNTRGLEKKSPRELHNLYYYMLNWDGEYLFYDIPIGYVYKDKIEAKIKMPLATRRYRKRHVDFLKQNFVTTNRPKILLYADNGTKIVENVNNILLDNKTKFKQEMKFNIGCIIFENVDRYVNSKYTSRQFINWLKEYMDEDINFIFHFSNPSSPFINYVREKTDSFVIPFSNSVLTNNNGIVEQASNYYSSVDPNESKVIERYNIDRPYFYSDESDISVFKPLIESGNIDSYFLEAKNLLKRVEEDSILNKKLYYRSLGILYSLQDLIISPSKYKIRYGDYEIGWSFYNIPQFLE
;
A
#
# COMPACT_ATOMS: atom_id res chain seq x y z
N MET A 1 20.66 17.15 14.46
CA MET A 1 19.76 16.46 13.51
C MET A 1 18.82 17.51 12.99
N GLU A 2 18.82 17.75 11.68
CA GLU A 2 17.93 18.74 11.05
C GLU A 2 16.49 18.23 11.10
N LYS A 3 15.50 19.12 11.25
CA LYS A 3 14.09 18.72 11.24
C LYS A 3 13.56 18.70 9.82
N TRP A 4 12.64 17.77 9.51
CA TRP A 4 11.99 17.68 8.20
C TRP A 4 11.31 18.99 7.79
N ILE A 5 10.67 19.67 8.76
CA ILE A 5 10.00 20.96 8.58
C ILE A 5 10.96 22.11 8.24
N GLU A 6 12.26 21.95 8.48
CA GLU A 6 13.29 22.94 8.10
C GLU A 6 13.78 22.72 6.67
N LYS A 7 13.46 21.56 6.06
CA LYS A 7 13.95 21.11 4.76
C LYS A 7 12.92 21.22 3.64
N VAL A 8 11.65 21.12 3.99
CA VAL A 8 10.53 21.34 3.07
C VAL A 8 9.63 22.42 3.65
N HIS A 9 8.88 23.11 2.79
CA HIS A 9 7.84 24.02 3.25
C HIS A 9 6.69 23.26 3.92
N GLU A 10 5.85 23.98 4.64
CA GLU A 10 4.68 23.43 5.29
C GLU A 10 3.79 22.67 4.30
N ILE A 11 3.36 21.47 4.71
CA ILE A 11 2.50 20.62 3.90
C ILE A 11 1.19 20.43 4.65
N ASN A 12 0.10 20.82 4.00
CA ASN A 12 -1.24 20.67 4.50
C ASN A 12 -1.88 19.39 3.97
N THR A 13 -2.73 18.77 4.78
CA THR A 13 -3.57 17.67 4.33
C THR A 13 -4.59 18.14 3.29
N TYR A 14 -5.05 17.22 2.44
CA TYR A 14 -6.25 17.43 1.64
C TYR A 14 -7.39 16.58 2.19
N ASN A 15 -8.41 17.22 2.75
CA ASN A 15 -9.63 16.53 3.16
C ASN A 15 -10.63 16.43 1.98
N PRO A 16 -10.85 15.23 1.41
CA PRO A 16 -11.76 15.08 0.28
C PRO A 16 -13.24 15.21 0.71
N ASP A 17 -13.56 15.06 2.00
CA ASP A 17 -14.92 15.12 2.54
C ASP A 17 -15.36 16.55 2.91
N CYS A 18 -14.47 17.53 2.73
CA CYS A 18 -14.82 18.95 2.87
C CYS A 18 -15.83 19.34 1.79
N LYS A 19 -17.01 19.81 2.21
CA LYS A 19 -18.14 20.12 1.31
C LYS A 19 -18.00 21.47 0.62
N ASP A 20 -17.08 22.30 1.08
CA ASP A 20 -16.82 23.62 0.54
C ASP A 20 -15.36 23.69 0.08
N ALA A 21 -15.15 24.11 -1.17
CA ALA A 21 -13.83 24.18 -1.77
C ALA A 21 -13.02 25.36 -1.22
N ASP A 22 -13.70 26.34 -0.61
CA ASP A 22 -13.11 27.53 -0.01
C ASP A 22 -13.02 27.42 1.52
N ASP A 23 -13.45 26.28 2.11
CA ASP A 23 -13.37 26.02 3.54
C ASP A 23 -12.04 25.32 3.88
N TYR A 24 -10.99 26.16 3.91
CA TYR A 24 -9.61 25.78 4.27
C TYR A 24 -9.48 25.26 5.71
N TYR A 25 -10.49 25.43 6.56
CA TYR A 25 -10.46 25.05 7.98
C TYR A 25 -10.36 23.53 8.24
N TYR A 26 -10.48 22.69 7.20
CA TYR A 26 -10.27 21.24 7.29
C TYR A 26 -8.92 20.76 6.75
N ASN A 27 -8.07 21.66 6.26
CA ASN A 27 -6.72 21.33 5.85
C ASN A 27 -5.79 21.49 7.05
N THR A 28 -5.32 20.37 7.58
CA THR A 28 -4.48 20.33 8.78
C THR A 28 -3.00 20.39 8.40
N GLU A 29 -2.23 21.25 9.08
CA GLU A 29 -0.77 21.34 8.96
C GLU A 29 -0.09 20.04 9.41
N LEU A 30 0.69 19.41 8.54
CA LEU A 30 1.34 18.15 8.88
C LEU A 30 2.52 18.35 9.83
N SER A 31 3.21 19.50 9.82
CA SER A 31 4.37 19.74 10.69
C SER A 31 4.03 19.56 12.18
N GLU A 32 2.89 20.07 12.59
CA GLU A 32 2.44 20.03 13.98
C GLU A 32 1.63 18.77 14.29
N ASN A 33 0.90 18.23 13.31
CA ASN A 33 -0.16 17.27 13.58
C ASN A 33 0.17 15.81 13.25
N ILE A 34 1.30 15.46 12.64
CA ILE A 34 1.69 14.05 12.46
C ILE A 34 2.17 13.40 13.77
N SER A 35 2.10 12.06 13.84
CA SER A 35 2.48 11.31 15.04
C SER A 35 3.96 11.50 15.42
N PRO A 36 4.33 11.40 16.70
CA PRO A 36 5.73 11.49 17.15
C PRO A 36 6.66 10.51 16.43
N LEU A 37 6.22 9.27 16.20
CA LEU A 37 7.01 8.27 15.46
C LEU A 37 7.21 8.69 14.00
N THR A 38 6.19 9.25 13.35
CA THR A 38 6.29 9.78 11.99
C THR A 38 7.24 10.97 11.93
N LYS A 39 7.19 11.89 12.90
CA LYS A 39 8.17 13.01 13.00
C LYS A 39 9.60 12.49 13.11
N PHE A 40 9.83 11.52 13.99
CA PHE A 40 11.15 10.90 14.15
C PHE A 40 11.63 10.23 12.85
N PHE A 41 10.73 9.48 12.19
CA PHE A 41 11.01 8.84 10.91
C PHE A 41 11.38 9.87 9.83
N LEU A 42 10.59 10.92 9.64
CA LEU A 42 10.83 11.94 8.62
C LEU A 42 12.11 12.75 8.90
N ASN A 43 12.40 13.06 10.16
CA ASN A 43 13.66 13.69 10.55
C ASN A 43 14.84 12.79 10.22
N THR A 44 14.78 11.50 10.57
CA THR A 44 15.83 10.53 10.21
C THR A 44 15.99 10.44 8.69
N PHE A 45 14.86 10.42 7.97
CA PHE A 45 14.82 10.33 6.52
C PHE A 45 15.52 11.53 5.84
N VAL A 46 15.18 12.78 6.19
CA VAL A 46 15.81 13.96 5.53
C VAL A 46 17.30 14.09 5.79
N ASN A 47 17.79 13.57 6.92
CA ASN A 47 19.22 13.58 7.22
C ASN A 47 19.97 12.42 6.54
N THR A 48 19.26 11.42 5.98
CA THR A 48 19.85 10.22 5.36
C THR A 48 19.70 10.19 3.85
N VAL A 49 18.60 10.75 3.32
CA VAL A 49 18.31 10.78 1.89
C VAL A 49 19.41 11.52 1.13
N GLY A 50 19.89 10.94 0.02
CA GLY A 50 21.03 11.48 -0.73
C GLY A 50 22.39 10.96 -0.26
N GLN A 51 22.51 10.43 0.97
CA GLN A 51 23.78 9.92 1.52
C GLN A 51 23.87 8.40 1.45
N LYS A 52 22.78 7.71 1.77
CA LYS A 52 22.69 6.25 1.73
C LYS A 52 21.35 5.78 1.18
N ASN A 53 21.33 4.53 0.75
CA ASN A 53 20.08 3.80 0.55
C ASN A 53 19.41 3.55 1.91
N ILE A 54 18.09 3.40 1.93
CA ILE A 54 17.32 3.29 3.16
C ILE A 54 16.47 2.02 3.12
N ILE A 55 16.53 1.23 4.19
CA ILE A 55 15.59 0.16 4.46
C ILE A 55 14.71 0.59 5.62
N ILE A 56 13.41 0.59 5.40
CA ILE A 56 12.38 0.81 6.42
C ILE A 56 11.79 -0.55 6.71
N THR A 57 11.92 -1.03 7.94
CA THR A 57 11.18 -2.21 8.37
C THR A 57 10.00 -1.74 9.21
N PHE A 58 8.79 -2.04 8.78
CA PHE A 58 7.57 -1.63 9.45
C PHE A 58 6.50 -2.70 9.24
N PRO A 59 5.79 -3.16 10.28
CA PRO A 59 4.88 -4.32 10.22
C PRO A 59 3.54 -4.00 9.55
N ASP A 60 3.59 -3.41 8.37
CA ASP A 60 2.43 -3.10 7.55
C ASP A 60 2.75 -3.33 6.07
N ASN A 61 1.75 -3.69 5.28
CA ASN A 61 1.93 -3.85 3.84
C ASN A 61 1.93 -2.51 3.10
N ILE A 62 1.45 -1.44 3.76
CA ILE A 62 1.33 -0.09 3.18
C ILE A 62 2.23 0.87 3.97
N LEU A 63 3.16 1.51 3.27
CA LEU A 63 3.96 2.60 3.81
C LEU A 63 3.19 3.91 3.62
N ARG A 64 2.31 4.24 4.57
CA ARG A 64 1.45 5.43 4.50
C ARG A 64 2.17 6.76 4.26
N PRO A 65 3.33 7.04 4.89
CA PRO A 65 4.08 8.29 4.62
C PRO A 65 4.72 8.35 3.22
N LEU A 66 4.54 7.34 2.36
CA LEU A 66 5.12 7.28 1.02
C LEU A 66 4.91 8.54 0.16
N PRO A 67 3.74 9.23 0.18
CA PRO A 67 3.60 10.51 -0.50
C PRO A 67 4.58 11.58 0.00
N LEU A 68 4.76 11.69 1.32
CA LEU A 68 5.71 12.63 1.93
C LEU A 68 7.15 12.26 1.59
N ILE A 69 7.49 10.98 1.63
CA ILE A 69 8.82 10.47 1.26
C ILE A 69 9.12 10.81 -0.20
N ALA A 70 8.21 10.48 -1.12
CA ALA A 70 8.40 10.70 -2.55
C ALA A 70 8.47 12.19 -2.90
N TYR A 71 7.62 13.02 -2.28
CA TYR A 71 7.66 14.46 -2.46
C TYR A 71 8.96 15.06 -1.92
N THR A 72 9.32 14.73 -0.69
CA THR A 72 10.53 15.25 -0.02
C THR A 72 11.80 14.85 -0.78
N SER A 73 11.92 13.58 -1.21
CA SER A 73 13.00 13.13 -2.09
C SER A 73 13.11 13.99 -3.35
N SER A 74 11.98 14.18 -4.05
CA SER A 74 11.97 14.91 -5.31
C SER A 74 12.29 16.39 -5.13
N TYR A 75 11.79 16.98 -4.05
CA TYR A 75 11.99 18.38 -3.70
C TYR A 75 13.43 18.69 -3.31
N LEU A 76 14.03 17.86 -2.44
CA LEU A 76 15.40 18.07 -1.95
C LEU A 76 16.44 17.76 -3.01
N ARG A 77 16.28 16.66 -3.75
CA ARG A 77 17.26 16.23 -4.75
C ARG A 77 17.09 16.92 -6.11
N LYS A 78 15.98 17.63 -6.32
CA LYS A 78 15.58 18.20 -7.63
C LYS A 78 15.61 17.15 -8.76
N LYS A 79 15.25 15.91 -8.43
CA LYS A 79 15.20 14.75 -9.34
C LYS A 79 13.91 13.98 -9.16
N SER A 80 13.51 13.26 -10.19
CA SER A 80 12.26 12.49 -10.18
C SER A 80 12.35 11.30 -9.24
N THR A 81 11.20 10.91 -8.67
CA THR A 81 11.08 9.72 -7.81
C THR A 81 10.21 8.69 -8.50
N LEU A 82 10.67 7.45 -8.56
CA LEU A 82 9.91 6.30 -9.06
C LEU A 82 9.45 5.45 -7.88
N VAL A 83 8.17 5.10 -7.84
CA VAL A 83 7.56 4.36 -6.73
C VAL A 83 6.97 3.06 -7.27
N PHE A 84 7.51 1.93 -6.82
CA PHE A 84 7.00 0.60 -7.07
C PHE A 84 6.08 0.18 -5.93
N THR A 85 4.79 0.12 -6.23
CA THR A 85 3.77 -0.31 -5.26
C THR A 85 3.19 -1.63 -5.69
N SER A 86 3.46 -2.65 -4.88
CA SER A 86 2.94 -3.98 -5.14
C SER A 86 1.42 -4.01 -4.92
N ASN A 87 0.71 -4.78 -5.77
CA ASN A 87 -0.73 -4.89 -5.70
C ASN A 87 -1.16 -5.59 -4.40
N THR A 88 -1.66 -4.87 -3.40
CA THR A 88 -2.06 -5.37 -2.08
C THR A 88 -3.29 -6.28 -2.14
N ARG A 89 -3.19 -7.43 -2.81
CA ARG A 89 -4.17 -8.52 -2.70
C ARG A 89 -4.21 -8.93 -1.22
N GLY A 90 -5.30 -8.62 -0.53
CA GLY A 90 -5.55 -9.13 0.83
C GLY A 90 -6.47 -8.29 1.71
N LEU A 91 -6.42 -6.96 1.65
CA LEU A 91 -7.07 -6.12 2.69
C LEU A 91 -8.01 -5.05 2.13
N GLU A 92 -7.68 -4.45 0.99
CA GLU A 92 -8.56 -3.53 0.29
C GLU A 92 -8.75 -4.01 -1.15
N LYS A 93 -9.99 -4.08 -1.66
CA LYS A 93 -10.29 -4.39 -3.08
C LYS A 93 -9.86 -3.24 -4.03
N LYS A 94 -8.86 -2.45 -3.64
CA LYS A 94 -8.35 -1.29 -4.36
C LYS A 94 -7.03 -1.64 -5.03
N SER A 95 -6.88 -1.21 -6.27
CA SER A 95 -5.61 -1.26 -6.99
C SER A 95 -4.58 -0.30 -6.38
N PRO A 96 -3.27 -0.52 -6.57
CA PRO A 96 -2.20 0.45 -6.24
C PRO A 96 -2.53 1.87 -6.71
N ARG A 97 -3.10 1.97 -7.90
CA ARG A 97 -3.54 3.22 -8.49
C ARG A 97 -4.60 3.92 -7.64
N GLU A 98 -5.58 3.18 -7.14
CA GLU A 98 -6.64 3.73 -6.30
C GLU A 98 -6.11 4.14 -4.93
N LEU A 99 -5.23 3.34 -4.32
CA LEU A 99 -4.56 3.70 -3.07
C LEU A 99 -3.74 4.98 -3.23
N HIS A 100 -2.93 5.08 -4.29
CA HIS A 100 -2.14 6.29 -4.54
C HIS A 100 -3.00 7.52 -4.79
N ASN A 101 -4.10 7.40 -5.53
CA ASN A 101 -5.01 8.54 -5.69
C ASN A 101 -5.62 8.99 -4.36
N LEU A 102 -5.77 8.11 -3.36
CA LEU A 102 -6.30 8.53 -2.05
C LEU A 102 -5.26 9.23 -1.18
N TYR A 103 -4.00 8.84 -1.28
CA TYR A 103 -2.96 9.27 -0.33
C TYR A 103 -2.10 10.43 -0.84
N TYR A 104 -2.04 10.65 -2.15
CA TYR A 104 -1.11 11.63 -2.69
C TYR A 104 -1.64 13.07 -2.58
N TYR A 105 -2.95 13.35 -2.54
CA TYR A 105 -3.40 14.75 -2.47
C TYR A 105 -2.86 15.48 -1.22
N MET A 106 -1.97 16.44 -1.42
CA MET A 106 -1.33 17.27 -0.41
C MET A 106 -1.33 18.71 -0.91
N LEU A 107 -1.43 19.65 0.02
CA LEU A 107 -1.51 21.08 -0.26
C LEU A 107 -0.27 21.81 0.29
N ASN A 108 0.09 22.96 -0.28
CA ASN A 108 1.04 23.89 0.33
C ASN A 108 0.33 24.79 1.36
N TRP A 109 1.09 25.71 1.96
CA TRP A 109 0.60 26.71 2.91
C TRP A 109 -0.45 27.67 2.33
N ASP A 110 -0.39 27.96 1.03
CA ASP A 110 -1.41 28.73 0.29
C ASP A 110 -2.67 27.91 -0.04
N GLY A 111 -2.67 26.61 0.28
CA GLY A 111 -3.75 25.68 -0.04
C GLY A 111 -3.81 25.26 -1.52
N GLU A 112 -2.77 25.53 -2.30
CA GLU A 112 -2.59 24.98 -3.64
C GLU A 112 -2.05 23.55 -3.58
N TYR A 113 -2.33 22.74 -4.61
CA TYR A 113 -1.83 21.37 -4.66
C TYR A 113 -0.31 21.33 -4.86
N LEU A 114 0.40 20.58 -4.02
CA LEU A 114 1.85 20.35 -4.17
C LEU A 114 2.25 19.76 -5.53
N PHE A 115 1.31 19.12 -6.22
CA PHE A 115 1.50 18.57 -7.56
C PHE A 115 1.49 19.59 -8.68
N TYR A 116 1.26 20.87 -8.36
CA TYR A 116 1.59 21.98 -9.24
C TYR A 116 3.11 22.10 -9.39
N ASP A 117 3.86 21.85 -8.32
CA ASP A 117 5.31 21.96 -8.37
C ASP A 117 6.00 20.67 -8.81
N ILE A 118 5.53 19.52 -8.33
CA ILE A 118 6.09 18.20 -8.61
C ILE A 118 4.97 17.28 -9.15
N PRO A 119 4.77 17.22 -10.48
CA PRO A 119 3.66 16.48 -11.07
C PRO A 119 3.74 14.98 -10.83
N ILE A 120 2.56 14.32 -10.83
CA ILE A 120 2.43 12.88 -10.67
C ILE A 120 1.91 12.21 -11.93
N GLY A 121 2.50 11.08 -12.30
CA GLY A 121 2.05 10.23 -13.40
C GLY A 121 2.15 8.74 -13.06
N TYR A 122 1.31 7.93 -13.69
CA TYR A 122 1.37 6.47 -13.56
C TYR A 122 2.14 5.85 -14.72
N VAL A 123 3.13 5.01 -14.46
CA VAL A 123 3.83 4.26 -15.49
C VAL A 123 3.11 2.92 -15.73
N TYR A 124 2.75 2.64 -16.98
CA TYR A 124 2.07 1.41 -17.41
C TYR A 124 2.45 1.03 -18.84
N LYS A 125 2.99 -0.17 -19.05
CA LYS A 125 3.38 -0.73 -20.37
C LYS A 125 4.10 0.29 -21.26
N ASP A 126 5.19 0.88 -20.74
CA ASP A 126 6.04 1.88 -21.42
C ASP A 126 5.32 3.19 -21.82
N LYS A 127 4.24 3.51 -21.12
CA LYS A 127 3.48 4.77 -21.26
C LYS A 127 3.31 5.41 -19.89
N ILE A 128 3.14 6.72 -19.89
CA ILE A 128 2.71 7.44 -18.69
C ILE A 128 1.25 7.82 -18.81
N GLU A 129 0.44 7.42 -17.83
CA GLU A 129 -0.92 7.90 -17.67
C GLU A 129 -0.95 9.04 -16.63
N ALA A 130 -1.12 10.28 -17.08
CA ALA A 130 -1.35 11.44 -16.21
C ALA A 130 -2.85 11.57 -15.87
N LYS A 131 -3.46 10.51 -15.31
CA LYS A 131 -4.87 10.54 -14.89
C LYS A 131 -4.97 11.08 -13.47
N ILE A 132 -5.25 12.37 -13.39
CA ILE A 132 -5.44 13.08 -12.13
C ILE A 132 -6.91 13.00 -11.74
N LYS A 133 -7.16 12.50 -10.53
CA LYS A 133 -8.47 12.03 -10.09
C LYS A 133 -8.95 12.79 -8.85
N MET A 134 -9.31 14.06 -8.98
CA MET A 134 -9.89 14.86 -7.88
C MET A 134 -11.35 14.42 -7.64
N PRO A 135 -11.63 13.53 -6.67
CA PRO A 135 -12.87 12.77 -6.68
C PRO A 135 -14.07 13.62 -6.22
N LEU A 136 -13.87 14.69 -5.44
CA LEU A 136 -14.96 15.40 -4.75
C LEU A 136 -15.02 16.93 -4.97
N ALA A 137 -14.12 17.52 -5.78
CA ALA A 137 -14.24 18.92 -6.19
C ALA A 137 -15.41 19.18 -7.15
N THR A 138 -16.00 20.39 -7.14
CA THR A 138 -17.08 20.77 -8.08
C THR A 138 -16.66 20.55 -9.53
N ARG A 139 -17.60 20.15 -10.41
CA ARG A 139 -17.29 19.74 -11.80
C ARG A 139 -16.51 20.81 -12.58
N ARG A 140 -16.82 22.09 -12.38
CA ARG A 140 -16.17 23.22 -13.08
C ARG A 140 -14.75 23.45 -12.56
N TYR A 141 -14.56 23.45 -11.25
CA TYR A 141 -13.25 23.59 -10.61
C TYR A 141 -12.34 22.42 -10.99
N ARG A 142 -12.85 21.19 -10.85
CA ARG A 142 -12.18 19.94 -11.22
C ARG A 142 -11.64 19.97 -12.65
N LYS A 143 -12.46 20.42 -13.62
CA LYS A 143 -12.03 20.45 -15.02
C LYS A 143 -10.84 21.38 -15.24
N ARG A 144 -10.91 22.63 -14.74
CA ARG A 144 -9.83 23.62 -14.91
C ARG A 144 -8.52 23.14 -14.30
N HIS A 145 -8.56 22.65 -13.06
CA HIS A 145 -7.36 22.18 -12.35
C HIS A 145 -6.77 20.92 -12.98
N VAL A 146 -7.60 19.97 -13.39
CA VAL A 146 -7.14 18.76 -14.07
C VAL A 146 -6.48 19.09 -15.41
N ASP A 147 -7.06 20.00 -16.20
CA ASP A 147 -6.48 20.41 -17.48
C ASP A 147 -5.14 21.14 -17.26
N PHE A 148 -5.06 22.04 -16.28
CA PHE A 148 -3.82 22.71 -15.90
C PHE A 148 -2.74 21.71 -15.46
N LEU A 149 -3.06 20.78 -14.55
CA LEU A 149 -2.12 19.78 -14.07
C LEU A 149 -1.61 18.85 -15.18
N LYS A 150 -2.49 18.45 -16.10
CA LYS A 150 -2.10 17.65 -17.26
C LYS A 150 -1.13 18.39 -18.16
N GLN A 151 -1.41 19.67 -18.43
CA GLN A 151 -0.52 20.51 -19.22
C GLN A 151 0.82 20.68 -18.51
N ASN A 152 0.80 21.03 -17.22
CA ASN A 152 1.98 21.18 -16.39
C ASN A 152 2.83 19.90 -16.37
N PHE A 153 2.22 18.71 -16.26
CA PHE A 153 2.93 17.43 -16.32
C PHE A 153 3.78 17.30 -17.58
N VAL A 154 3.24 17.72 -18.73
CA VAL A 154 3.90 17.61 -20.05
C VAL A 154 4.91 18.72 -20.28
N THR A 155 4.59 19.96 -19.90
CA THR A 155 5.38 21.15 -20.26
C THR A 155 6.52 21.43 -19.28
N THR A 156 6.44 20.94 -18.04
CA THR A 156 7.45 21.24 -17.03
C THR A 156 8.66 20.32 -17.13
N ASN A 157 9.86 20.88 -17.06
CA ASN A 157 11.11 20.13 -16.90
C ASN A 157 11.43 19.84 -15.42
N ARG A 158 10.52 20.16 -14.50
CA ARG A 158 10.67 19.87 -13.07
C ARG A 158 10.63 18.37 -12.77
N PRO A 159 11.15 17.97 -11.58
CA PRO A 159 10.99 16.63 -11.04
C PRO A 159 9.56 16.13 -11.07
N LYS A 160 9.40 14.83 -11.22
CA LYS A 160 8.09 14.17 -11.24
C LYS A 160 8.09 12.98 -10.30
N ILE A 161 6.92 12.66 -9.76
CA ILE A 161 6.71 11.41 -9.05
C ILE A 161 6.01 10.44 -10.01
N LEU A 162 6.65 9.31 -10.27
CA LEU A 162 6.17 8.29 -11.17
C LEU A 162 5.72 7.08 -10.35
N LEU A 163 4.46 6.73 -10.47
CA LEU A 163 3.84 5.62 -9.76
C LEU A 163 3.76 4.42 -10.69
N TYR A 164 4.54 3.39 -10.40
CA TYR A 164 4.57 2.18 -11.22
C TYR A 164 3.35 1.31 -10.91
N ALA A 165 2.46 1.15 -11.89
CA ALA A 165 1.17 0.47 -11.71
C ALA A 165 1.12 -0.94 -12.34
N ASP A 166 2.21 -1.39 -12.96
CA ASP A 166 2.29 -2.70 -13.63
C ASP A 166 3.10 -3.71 -12.81
N ASN A 167 3.00 -4.99 -13.17
CA ASN A 167 3.83 -6.06 -12.61
C ASN A 167 5.24 -6.11 -13.23
N GLY A 168 5.52 -5.21 -14.18
CA GLY A 168 6.84 -5.07 -14.79
C GLY A 168 7.88 -4.62 -13.77
N THR A 169 9.12 -5.07 -13.95
CA THR A 169 10.23 -4.73 -13.07
C THR A 169 11.24 -3.83 -13.75
N LYS A 170 11.00 -3.28 -14.94
CA LYS A 170 11.98 -2.40 -15.59
C LYS A 170 11.81 -0.95 -15.10
N ILE A 171 12.90 -0.33 -14.69
CA ILE A 171 12.95 1.12 -14.44
C ILE A 171 12.79 1.83 -15.77
N VAL A 172 11.88 2.80 -15.78
CA VAL A 172 11.51 3.53 -16.99
C VAL A 172 12.11 4.93 -16.89
N GLU A 173 13.27 5.10 -17.51
CA GLU A 173 14.00 6.38 -17.54
C GLU A 173 13.51 7.30 -18.65
N ASN A 174 12.94 6.73 -19.72
CA ASN A 174 12.46 7.46 -20.89
C ASN A 174 11.07 6.95 -21.31
N VAL A 175 10.17 7.87 -21.65
CA VAL A 175 8.82 7.55 -22.13
C VAL A 175 8.49 8.39 -23.36
N ASN A 176 8.08 7.71 -24.43
CA ASN A 176 7.72 8.36 -25.71
C ASN A 176 6.22 8.65 -25.86
N ASN A 177 5.40 8.11 -24.96
CA ASN A 177 3.95 8.14 -25.06
C ASN A 177 3.31 8.48 -23.72
N ILE A 178 2.54 9.58 -23.70
CA ILE A 178 1.79 10.05 -22.54
C ILE A 178 0.30 9.96 -22.86
N LEU A 179 -0.46 9.38 -21.94
CA LEU A 179 -1.91 9.30 -21.96
C LEU A 179 -2.47 10.29 -20.94
N LEU A 180 -3.02 11.40 -21.42
CA LEU A 180 -3.61 12.43 -20.56
C LEU A 180 -5.02 12.02 -20.10
N ASP A 181 -5.74 11.25 -20.91
CA ASP A 181 -7.01 10.64 -20.56
C ASP A 181 -7.23 9.36 -21.39
N ASN A 182 -8.41 8.76 -21.30
CA ASN A 182 -8.72 7.50 -22.00
C ASN A 182 -8.76 7.64 -23.54
N LYS A 183 -8.71 8.86 -24.08
CA LYS A 183 -8.84 9.17 -25.51
C LYS A 183 -7.63 9.91 -26.08
N THR A 184 -6.99 10.76 -25.27
CA THR A 184 -5.94 11.67 -25.68
C THR A 184 -4.57 11.03 -25.48
N LYS A 185 -3.84 10.85 -26.59
CA LYS A 185 -2.47 10.36 -26.61
C LYS A 185 -1.53 11.46 -27.12
N PHE A 186 -0.56 11.80 -26.31
CA PHE A 186 0.49 12.76 -26.65
C PHE A 186 1.80 12.00 -26.90
N LYS A 187 2.46 12.30 -28.03
CA LYS A 187 3.75 11.71 -28.41
C LYS A 187 4.83 12.75 -28.19
N GLN A 188 5.57 12.61 -27.10
CA GLN A 188 6.76 13.39 -26.80
C GLN A 188 7.71 12.48 -26.04
N GLU A 189 8.99 12.51 -26.43
CA GLU A 189 10.04 11.88 -25.64
C GLU A 189 10.25 12.69 -24.37
N MET A 190 9.96 12.08 -23.22
CA MET A 190 10.28 12.63 -21.91
C MET A 190 11.38 11.79 -21.29
N LYS A 191 12.45 12.48 -20.88
CA LYS A 191 13.53 11.90 -20.09
C LYS A 191 13.31 12.25 -18.62
N PHE A 192 13.41 11.27 -17.74
CA PHE A 192 13.29 11.47 -16.31
C PHE A 192 14.69 11.35 -15.69
N ASN A 193 15.18 12.46 -15.14
CA ASN A 193 16.35 12.42 -14.27
C ASN A 193 15.90 11.82 -12.93
N ILE A 194 15.99 10.50 -12.79
CA ILE A 194 15.57 9.77 -11.59
C ILE A 194 16.65 9.91 -10.52
N GLY A 195 16.26 10.35 -9.33
CA GLY A 195 17.13 10.38 -8.16
C GLY A 195 16.69 9.39 -7.09
N CYS A 196 15.42 9.03 -7.02
CA CYS A 196 14.96 8.11 -5.98
C CYS A 196 14.10 7.00 -6.55
N ILE A 197 14.32 5.78 -6.08
CA ILE A 197 13.50 4.62 -6.40
C ILE A 197 13.03 3.98 -5.11
N ILE A 198 11.71 3.91 -4.93
CA ILE A 198 11.07 3.40 -3.73
C ILE A 198 10.38 2.08 -4.05
N PHE A 199 10.64 1.04 -3.26
CA PHE A 199 9.90 -0.23 -3.32
C PHE A 199 9.05 -0.39 -2.06
N GLU A 200 7.73 -0.34 -2.23
CA GLU A 200 6.78 -0.64 -1.17
C GLU A 200 6.53 -2.15 -1.09
N ASN A 201 6.72 -2.72 0.11
CA ASN A 201 6.50 -4.13 0.42
C ASN A 201 7.41 -5.07 -0.39
N VAL A 202 8.71 -4.93 -0.13
CA VAL A 202 9.82 -5.67 -0.77
C VAL A 202 9.70 -7.18 -0.56
N ASP A 203 9.08 -7.64 0.53
CA ASP A 203 8.86 -9.06 0.84
C ASP A 203 8.18 -9.82 -0.30
N ARG A 204 7.41 -9.13 -1.15
CA ARG A 204 6.78 -9.74 -2.32
C ARG A 204 7.74 -10.05 -3.45
N TYR A 205 8.79 -9.24 -3.60
CA TYR A 205 9.85 -9.44 -4.58
C TYR A 205 10.96 -10.34 -4.03
N VAL A 206 11.10 -10.39 -2.69
CA VAL A 206 12.21 -11.03 -1.99
C VAL A 206 11.66 -12.00 -0.94
N ASN A 207 11.31 -13.21 -1.37
CA ASN A 207 10.72 -14.26 -0.52
C ASN A 207 11.54 -15.55 -0.45
N SER A 208 12.64 -15.62 -1.19
CA SER A 208 13.52 -16.78 -1.25
C SER A 208 14.93 -16.36 -1.64
N LYS A 209 15.93 -17.21 -1.37
CA LYS A 209 17.32 -16.95 -1.79
C LYS A 209 17.47 -16.74 -3.30
N TYR A 210 16.61 -17.38 -4.10
CA TYR A 210 16.61 -17.22 -5.55
C TYR A 210 16.09 -15.84 -5.96
N THR A 211 14.89 -15.48 -5.48
CA THR A 211 14.26 -14.19 -5.80
C THR A 211 15.05 -13.01 -5.24
N SER A 212 15.68 -13.15 -4.06
CA SER A 212 16.56 -12.13 -3.50
C SER A 212 17.77 -11.86 -4.39
N ARG A 213 18.40 -12.91 -4.93
CA ARG A 213 19.53 -12.77 -5.87
C ARG A 213 19.10 -12.12 -7.17
N GLN A 214 17.95 -12.51 -7.72
CA GLN A 214 17.40 -11.90 -8.93
C GLN A 214 17.12 -10.41 -8.71
N PHE A 215 16.48 -10.05 -7.60
CA PHE A 215 16.18 -8.67 -7.25
C PHE A 215 17.44 -7.82 -7.12
N ILE A 216 18.47 -8.31 -6.41
CA ILE A 216 19.75 -7.59 -6.29
C ILE A 216 20.48 -7.49 -7.63
N ASN A 217 20.51 -8.57 -8.42
CA ASN A 217 21.16 -8.54 -9.73
C ASN A 217 20.49 -7.54 -10.67
N TRP A 218 19.17 -7.46 -10.62
CA TRP A 218 18.41 -6.46 -11.34
C TRP A 218 18.74 -5.04 -10.85
N LEU A 219 18.78 -4.80 -9.54
CA LEU A 219 19.13 -3.48 -8.98
C LEU A 219 20.53 -3.00 -9.39
N LYS A 220 21.51 -3.91 -9.53
CA LYS A 220 22.89 -3.57 -9.91
C LYS A 220 22.98 -2.80 -11.23
N GLU A 221 22.05 -3.01 -12.15
CA GLU A 221 22.01 -2.25 -13.41
C GLU A 221 21.74 -0.76 -13.18
N TYR A 222 21.21 -0.38 -12.02
CA TYR A 222 20.75 0.97 -11.68
C TYR A 222 21.37 1.51 -10.39
N MET A 223 22.29 0.77 -9.76
CA MET A 223 23.07 1.26 -8.61
C MET A 223 24.15 2.22 -9.12
N ASP A 224 23.69 3.39 -9.56
CA ASP A 224 24.50 4.58 -9.81
C ASP A 224 24.60 5.38 -8.49
N GLU A 225 25.72 6.08 -8.28
CA GLU A 225 25.94 6.93 -7.11
C GLU A 225 24.86 8.03 -6.98
N ASP A 226 24.22 8.37 -8.09
CA ASP A 226 23.21 9.41 -8.15
C ASP A 226 21.78 8.94 -7.84
N ILE A 227 21.53 7.64 -7.71
CA ILE A 227 20.20 7.09 -7.43
C ILE A 227 20.15 6.49 -6.03
N ASN A 228 19.26 7.02 -5.17
CA ASN A 228 18.99 6.45 -3.87
C ASN A 228 17.79 5.50 -3.91
N PHE A 229 17.96 4.35 -3.30
CA PHE A 229 16.95 3.34 -3.13
C PHE A 229 16.33 3.40 -1.73
N ILE A 230 15.01 3.26 -1.68
CA ILE A 230 14.25 3.10 -0.44
C ILE A 230 13.49 1.79 -0.51
N PHE A 231 13.68 0.93 0.49
CA PHE A 231 13.09 -0.39 0.56
C PHE A 231 12.19 -0.48 1.79
N HIS A 232 10.90 -0.75 1.59
CA HIS A 232 9.99 -1.02 2.68
C HIS A 232 9.77 -2.53 2.84
N PHE A 233 10.15 -3.08 3.99
CA PHE A 233 9.84 -4.45 4.38
C PHE A 233 8.65 -4.48 5.35
N SER A 234 7.58 -5.16 4.94
CA SER A 234 6.38 -5.39 5.75
C SER A 234 6.59 -6.47 6.81
N ASN A 235 7.60 -7.33 6.63
CA ASN A 235 8.06 -8.28 7.64
C ASN A 235 9.40 -7.83 8.23
N PRO A 236 9.39 -7.17 9.41
CA PRO A 236 10.63 -6.71 10.04
C PRO A 236 11.63 -7.81 10.40
N SER A 237 11.17 -9.06 10.48
CA SER A 237 11.99 -10.24 10.78
C SER A 237 12.48 -10.97 9.52
N SER A 238 12.26 -10.40 8.33
CA SER A 238 12.65 -11.04 7.07
C SER A 238 14.15 -11.33 7.02
N PRO A 239 14.57 -12.58 6.79
CA PRO A 239 15.99 -12.96 6.78
C PRO A 239 16.76 -12.31 5.62
N PHE A 240 16.06 -11.72 4.65
CA PHE A 240 16.65 -11.07 3.49
C PHE A 240 17.00 -9.60 3.70
N ILE A 241 16.54 -8.97 4.80
CA ILE A 241 16.87 -7.56 5.12
C ILE A 241 18.39 -7.37 5.17
N ASN A 242 19.11 -8.22 5.88
CA ASN A 242 20.57 -8.13 5.99
C ASN A 242 21.26 -8.30 4.63
N TYR A 243 20.77 -9.23 3.80
CA TYR A 243 21.31 -9.44 2.46
C TYR A 243 21.11 -8.21 1.56
N VAL A 244 19.92 -7.62 1.57
CA VAL A 244 19.64 -6.39 0.81
C VAL A 244 20.49 -5.23 1.35
N ARG A 245 20.56 -5.08 2.68
CA ARG A 245 21.36 -4.06 3.37
C ARG A 245 22.82 -4.09 2.91
N GLU A 246 23.45 -5.26 2.96
CA GLU A 246 24.86 -5.43 2.59
C GLU A 246 25.11 -5.19 1.10
N LYS A 247 24.16 -5.59 0.24
CA LYS A 247 24.32 -5.45 -1.22
C LYS A 247 24.01 -4.07 -1.76
N THR A 248 23.37 -3.22 -0.96
CA THR A 248 22.95 -1.88 -1.36
C THR A 248 23.53 -0.79 -0.46
N ASP A 249 24.42 -1.12 0.48
CA ASP A 249 24.90 -0.19 1.52
C ASP A 249 23.77 0.65 2.17
N SER A 250 22.70 -0.04 2.58
CA SER A 250 21.53 0.64 3.13
C SER A 250 21.65 0.92 4.63
N PHE A 251 21.18 2.08 5.05
CA PHE A 251 20.84 2.37 6.45
C PHE A 251 19.48 1.77 6.80
N VAL A 252 19.37 1.06 7.92
CA VAL A 252 18.11 0.42 8.34
C VAL A 252 17.44 1.26 9.42
N ILE A 253 16.17 1.57 9.22
CA ILE A 253 15.26 2.17 10.21
C ILE A 253 14.35 1.05 10.72
N PRO A 254 14.60 0.49 11.92
CA PRO A 254 13.97 -0.74 12.36
C PRO A 254 12.76 -0.51 13.27
N PHE A 255 11.55 -0.52 12.73
CA PHE A 255 10.32 -0.48 13.51
C PHE A 255 9.69 -1.87 13.56
N SER A 256 10.22 -2.77 14.39
CA SER A 256 9.58 -4.08 14.64
C SER A 256 8.39 -3.96 15.59
N ASN A 257 7.49 -4.95 15.60
CA ASN A 257 6.39 -5.03 16.59
C ASN A 257 6.91 -4.80 18.02
N SER A 258 8.01 -5.48 18.39
CA SER A 258 8.61 -5.32 19.72
C SER A 258 9.10 -3.90 20.02
N VAL A 259 9.61 -3.16 19.03
CA VAL A 259 10.00 -1.75 19.19
C VAL A 259 8.76 -0.88 19.37
N LEU A 260 7.68 -1.17 18.65
CA LEU A 260 6.43 -0.41 18.73
C LEU A 260 5.68 -0.66 20.04
N THR A 261 5.70 -1.88 20.57
CA THR A 261 4.92 -2.27 21.77
C THR A 261 5.68 -2.17 23.08
N ASN A 262 7.00 -2.35 23.08
CA ASN A 262 7.79 -2.47 24.33
C ASN A 262 8.65 -1.24 24.62
N ASN A 263 8.69 -0.25 23.73
CA ASN A 263 9.43 0.99 23.96
C ASN A 263 8.50 2.04 24.58
N ASN A 264 8.54 2.19 25.90
CA ASN A 264 7.71 3.16 26.63
C ASN A 264 7.83 4.59 26.07
N GLY A 265 9.02 5.00 25.60
CA GLY A 265 9.23 6.32 25.01
C GLY A 265 8.48 6.53 23.68
N ILE A 266 8.15 5.45 22.96
CA ILE A 266 7.31 5.48 21.76
C ILE A 266 5.84 5.31 22.15
N VAL A 267 5.53 4.28 22.94
CA VAL A 267 4.15 3.90 23.30
C VAL A 267 3.42 5.04 24.00
N GLU A 268 4.03 5.64 25.04
CA GLU A 268 3.39 6.70 25.82
C GLU A 268 3.13 7.94 24.95
N GLN A 269 4.12 8.34 24.15
CA GLN A 269 3.99 9.49 23.24
C GLN A 269 2.94 9.25 22.15
N ALA A 270 2.90 8.04 21.58
CA ALA A 270 1.92 7.68 20.57
C ALA A 270 0.49 7.64 21.16
N SER A 271 0.31 7.00 22.33
CA SER A 271 -1.00 6.94 23.01
C SER A 271 -1.51 8.33 23.41
N ASN A 272 -0.64 9.20 23.94
CA ASN A 272 -0.99 10.59 24.25
C ASN A 272 -1.36 11.37 22.98
N TYR A 273 -0.63 11.15 21.88
CA TYR A 273 -0.96 11.75 20.59
C TYR A 273 -2.34 11.31 20.09
N TYR A 274 -2.57 10.00 19.92
CA TYR A 274 -3.84 9.49 19.36
C TYR A 274 -5.06 9.72 20.25
N SER A 275 -4.87 9.92 21.56
CA SER A 275 -5.97 10.33 22.46
C SER A 275 -6.30 11.82 22.38
N SER A 276 -5.39 12.65 21.89
CA SER A 276 -5.54 14.11 21.80
C SER A 276 -6.03 14.63 20.45
N VAL A 277 -5.85 13.86 19.38
CA VAL A 277 -6.20 14.28 18.00
C VAL A 277 -7.71 14.25 17.79
N ASP A 278 -8.26 15.30 17.16
CA ASP A 278 -9.67 15.36 16.81
C ASP A 278 -10.06 14.18 15.89
N PRO A 279 -11.16 13.44 16.16
CA PRO A 279 -11.54 12.27 15.36
C PRO A 279 -11.80 12.55 13.87
N ASN A 280 -12.20 13.77 13.50
CA ASN A 280 -12.40 14.14 12.11
C ASN A 280 -11.07 14.42 11.41
N GLU A 281 -10.13 15.07 12.09
CA GLU A 281 -8.77 15.30 11.60
C GLU A 281 -7.96 14.00 11.52
N SER A 282 -8.12 13.10 12.50
CA SER A 282 -7.41 11.82 12.59
C SER A 282 -7.52 11.01 11.30
N LYS A 283 -8.70 10.95 10.69
CA LYS A 283 -8.94 10.19 9.44
C LYS A 283 -8.11 10.67 8.26
N VAL A 284 -7.76 11.95 8.23
CA VAL A 284 -6.99 12.57 7.15
C VAL A 284 -5.50 12.47 7.48
N ILE A 285 -5.11 12.81 8.71
CA ILE A 285 -3.70 12.78 9.16
C ILE A 285 -3.13 11.36 9.18
N GLU A 286 -3.92 10.36 9.60
CA GLU A 286 -3.50 8.94 9.64
C GLU A 286 -3.05 8.40 8.27
N ARG A 287 -3.39 9.08 7.17
CA ARG A 287 -2.91 8.73 5.82
C ARG A 287 -1.42 8.99 5.64
N TYR A 288 -0.85 9.83 6.48
CA TYR A 288 0.55 10.26 6.41
C TYR A 288 1.38 9.75 7.58
N ASN A 289 0.73 9.24 8.64
CA ASN A 289 1.42 8.62 9.77
C ASN A 289 1.93 7.21 9.41
N ILE A 290 3.15 6.89 9.84
CA ILE A 290 3.72 5.55 9.67
C ILE A 290 2.97 4.54 10.54
N ASP A 291 2.65 4.94 11.77
CA ASP A 291 1.94 4.20 12.79
C ASP A 291 0.45 4.58 12.90
N ARG A 292 -0.25 3.86 13.78
CA ARG A 292 -1.68 3.90 14.03
C ARG A 292 -1.99 3.45 15.45
N PRO A 293 -3.16 3.82 16.01
CA PRO A 293 -3.54 3.44 17.37
C PRO A 293 -3.44 1.94 17.67
N TYR A 294 -3.79 1.08 16.70
CA TYR A 294 -3.81 -0.37 16.91
C TYR A 294 -2.43 -1.00 17.16
N PHE A 295 -1.33 -0.32 16.81
CA PHE A 295 0.01 -0.81 17.13
C PHE A 295 0.38 -0.64 18.61
N TYR A 296 -0.40 0.16 19.33
CA TYR A 296 -0.18 0.53 20.73
C TYR A 296 -1.32 0.07 21.64
N SER A 297 -2.37 -0.52 21.09
CA SER A 297 -3.38 -1.19 21.89
C SER A 297 -2.84 -2.51 22.39
N ASP A 298 -3.00 -2.79 23.69
CA ASP A 298 -2.80 -4.13 24.24
C ASP A 298 -3.70 -5.10 23.47
N GLU A 299 -3.12 -6.00 22.67
CA GLU A 299 -3.85 -7.11 22.06
C GLU A 299 -4.24 -8.11 23.15
N SER A 300 -5.18 -7.74 24.03
CA SER A 300 -5.92 -8.71 24.85
C SER A 300 -7.13 -9.28 24.11
N ASP A 301 -7.61 -8.59 23.08
CA ASP A 301 -8.77 -9.02 22.29
C ASP A 301 -8.40 -9.18 20.82
N ILE A 302 -7.68 -10.25 20.49
CA ILE A 302 -7.85 -10.86 19.17
C ILE A 302 -9.32 -11.32 19.14
N SER A 303 -10.21 -10.46 18.64
CA SER A 303 -11.55 -10.90 18.28
C SER A 303 -11.39 -11.78 17.05
N VAL A 304 -11.11 -13.06 17.27
CA VAL A 304 -11.45 -14.08 16.30
C VAL A 304 -12.92 -13.83 16.02
N PHE A 305 -13.27 -13.46 14.78
CA PHE A 305 -14.67 -13.39 14.38
C PHE A 305 -15.31 -14.66 14.92
N LYS A 306 -16.26 -14.53 15.86
CA LYS A 306 -17.11 -15.66 16.23
C LYS A 306 -17.54 -16.23 14.89
N PRO A 307 -17.22 -17.49 14.58
CA PRO A 307 -17.60 -18.05 13.30
C PRO A 307 -19.10 -17.77 13.16
N LEU A 308 -19.51 -17.20 12.02
CA LEU A 308 -20.89 -16.79 11.77
C LEU A 308 -21.88 -17.95 11.92
N ILE A 309 -21.35 -19.17 12.00
CA ILE A 309 -22.01 -20.41 12.30
C ILE A 309 -21.32 -20.92 13.57
N GLU A 310 -22.07 -21.11 14.67
CA GLU A 310 -21.56 -21.83 15.85
C GLU A 310 -20.85 -23.09 15.35
N SER A 311 -19.64 -23.36 15.85
CA SER A 311 -18.89 -24.56 15.51
C SER A 311 -19.76 -25.80 15.78
N GLY A 312 -20.46 -26.22 14.73
CA GLY A 312 -21.72 -26.95 14.82
C GLY A 312 -22.07 -27.47 13.43
N ASN A 313 -21.11 -28.21 12.87
CA ASN A 313 -21.30 -29.22 11.85
C ASN A 313 -22.03 -28.77 10.58
N ILE A 314 -21.35 -28.00 9.71
CA ILE A 314 -21.83 -27.73 8.35
C ILE A 314 -22.08 -29.04 7.58
N ASP A 315 -21.39 -30.14 7.92
CA ASP A 315 -21.70 -31.46 7.36
C ASP A 315 -23.10 -31.94 7.76
N SER A 316 -23.60 -31.58 8.95
CA SER A 316 -24.99 -31.83 9.36
C SER A 316 -25.97 -31.04 8.50
N TYR A 317 -25.73 -29.74 8.28
CA TYR A 317 -26.56 -28.91 7.41
C TYR A 317 -26.52 -29.35 5.94
N PHE A 318 -25.35 -29.75 5.45
CA PHE A 318 -25.20 -30.29 4.10
C PHE A 318 -25.89 -31.65 3.96
N LEU A 319 -25.79 -32.52 4.98
CA LEU A 319 -26.48 -33.80 5.00
C LEU A 319 -28.00 -33.64 5.07
N GLU A 320 -28.48 -32.69 5.86
CA GLU A 320 -29.89 -32.32 5.94
C GLU A 320 -30.40 -31.76 4.61
N ALA A 321 -29.66 -30.85 3.97
CA ALA A 321 -29.97 -30.33 2.65
C ALA A 321 -29.97 -31.44 1.58
N LYS A 322 -29.03 -32.37 1.63
CA LYS A 322 -28.98 -33.54 0.72
C LYS A 322 -30.16 -34.49 0.95
N ASN A 323 -30.56 -34.69 2.21
CA ASN A 323 -31.73 -35.50 2.55
C ASN A 323 -33.04 -34.82 2.14
N LEU A 324 -33.11 -33.49 2.22
CA LEU A 324 -34.22 -32.69 1.72
C LEU A 324 -34.33 -32.82 0.19
N LEU A 325 -33.21 -32.70 -0.54
CA LEU A 325 -33.16 -32.85 -2.00
C LEU A 325 -33.66 -34.20 -2.49
N LYS A 326 -33.36 -35.29 -1.75
CA LYS A 326 -33.89 -36.63 -2.08
C LYS A 326 -35.41 -36.74 -2.01
N ARG A 327 -36.07 -35.82 -1.30
CA ARG A 327 -37.53 -35.78 -1.13
C ARG A 327 -38.21 -34.84 -2.13
N VAL A 328 -37.44 -34.11 -2.93
CA VAL A 328 -37.96 -33.22 -3.96
C VAL A 328 -38.19 -34.03 -5.24
N GLU A 329 -39.43 -34.08 -5.72
CA GLU A 329 -39.74 -34.62 -7.04
C GLU A 329 -39.34 -33.60 -8.11
N GLU A 330 -38.20 -33.80 -8.76
CA GLU A 330 -37.62 -32.82 -9.70
C GLU A 330 -38.55 -32.43 -10.86
N ASP A 331 -39.45 -33.35 -11.25
CA ASP A 331 -40.42 -33.13 -12.31
C ASP A 331 -41.59 -32.24 -11.89
N SER A 332 -41.84 -32.09 -10.60
CA SER A 332 -42.88 -31.21 -10.04
C SER A 332 -42.42 -29.76 -9.89
N ILE A 333 -41.14 -29.45 -10.14
CA ILE A 333 -40.56 -28.13 -9.92
C ILE A 333 -40.89 -27.18 -11.09
N LEU A 334 -41.70 -26.16 -10.81
CA LEU A 334 -42.08 -25.12 -11.78
C LEU A 334 -40.90 -24.29 -12.30
N ASN A 335 -39.90 -23.99 -11.47
CA ASN A 335 -38.75 -23.17 -11.84
C ASN A 335 -37.42 -23.95 -11.77
N LYS A 336 -37.22 -24.83 -12.76
CA LYS A 336 -36.02 -25.68 -12.86
C LYS A 336 -34.71 -24.88 -12.89
N LYS A 337 -34.72 -23.66 -13.44
CA LYS A 337 -33.52 -22.81 -13.54
C LYS A 337 -33.02 -22.32 -12.18
N LEU A 338 -33.91 -21.88 -11.29
CA LEU A 338 -33.53 -21.48 -9.94
C LEU A 338 -33.13 -22.69 -9.09
N TYR A 339 -33.84 -23.81 -9.25
CA TYR A 339 -33.49 -25.07 -8.59
C TYR A 339 -32.04 -25.51 -8.89
N TYR A 340 -31.64 -25.56 -10.16
CA TYR A 340 -30.25 -25.93 -10.52
C TYR A 340 -29.21 -24.89 -10.07
N ARG A 341 -29.56 -23.60 -9.98
CA ARG A 341 -28.66 -22.59 -9.39
C ARG A 341 -28.49 -22.77 -7.89
N SER A 342 -29.56 -23.06 -7.17
CA SER A 342 -29.50 -23.35 -5.72
C SER A 342 -28.71 -24.61 -5.43
N LEU A 343 -28.86 -25.65 -6.27
CA LEU A 343 -28.00 -26.85 -6.23
C LEU A 343 -26.52 -26.50 -6.44
N GLY A 344 -26.21 -25.68 -7.46
CA GLY A 344 -24.85 -25.21 -7.70
C GLY A 344 -24.24 -24.50 -6.49
N ILE A 345 -25.01 -23.61 -5.85
CA ILE A 345 -24.58 -22.91 -4.64
C ILE A 345 -24.35 -23.89 -3.47
N LEU A 346 -25.25 -24.87 -3.27
CA LEU A 346 -25.13 -25.88 -2.21
C LEU A 346 -23.85 -26.72 -2.35
N TYR A 347 -23.49 -27.11 -3.57
CA TYR A 347 -22.27 -27.89 -3.81
C TYR A 347 -21.00 -27.04 -3.79
N SER A 348 -21.06 -25.77 -4.23
CA SER A 348 -19.93 -24.83 -4.12
C SER A 348 -19.64 -24.39 -2.67
N LEU A 349 -20.58 -24.57 -1.74
CA LEU A 349 -20.34 -24.36 -0.31
C LEU A 349 -19.26 -25.31 0.23
N GLN A 350 -19.14 -26.53 -0.29
CA GLN A 350 -18.05 -27.45 0.09
C GLN A 350 -16.68 -26.92 -0.36
N ASP A 351 -16.60 -26.30 -1.54
CA ASP A 351 -15.35 -25.72 -2.08
C ASP A 351 -14.85 -24.52 -1.26
N LEU A 352 -15.74 -23.85 -0.53
CA LEU A 352 -15.42 -22.74 0.37
C LEU A 352 -14.90 -23.22 1.75
N ILE A 353 -15.09 -24.50 2.08
CA ILE A 353 -14.86 -25.07 3.41
C ILE A 353 -13.74 -26.13 3.39
N ILE A 354 -13.58 -26.85 2.27
CA ILE A 354 -12.43 -27.73 2.08
C ILE A 354 -11.20 -26.85 1.89
N SER A 355 -10.38 -26.77 2.94
CA SER A 355 -9.04 -26.18 2.87
C SER A 355 -8.37 -26.64 1.55
N PRO A 356 -8.01 -25.74 0.63
CA PRO A 356 -7.47 -26.11 -0.67
C PRO A 356 -6.38 -27.16 -0.50
N SER A 357 -6.37 -28.22 -1.31
CA SER A 357 -5.45 -29.37 -1.15
C SER A 357 -3.97 -28.97 -0.99
N LYS A 358 -3.57 -27.81 -1.54
CA LYS A 358 -2.24 -27.20 -1.36
C LYS A 358 -1.89 -26.78 0.09
N TYR A 359 -2.86 -26.70 0.99
CA TYR A 359 -2.70 -26.35 2.41
C TYR A 359 -2.89 -27.55 3.35
N LYS A 360 -3.10 -28.76 2.80
CA LYS A 360 -3.17 -29.99 3.58
C LYS A 360 -1.80 -30.65 3.65
N ILE A 361 -1.43 -31.15 4.82
CA ILE A 361 -0.22 -31.94 5.02
C ILE A 361 -0.58 -33.40 4.78
N ARG A 362 0.15 -34.07 3.90
CA ARG A 362 0.03 -35.52 3.73
C ARG A 362 0.87 -36.20 4.80
N TYR A 363 0.24 -36.99 5.64
CA TYR A 363 0.88 -37.73 6.72
C TYR A 363 0.27 -39.14 6.83
N GLY A 364 1.05 -40.10 7.29
CA GLY A 364 0.60 -41.47 7.51
C GLY A 364 1.76 -42.39 7.85
N ASP A 365 1.46 -43.41 8.63
CA ASP A 365 2.36 -44.52 8.95
C ASP A 365 1.68 -45.86 8.67
N TYR A 366 2.34 -46.95 9.08
CA TYR A 366 1.86 -48.32 8.86
C TYR A 366 0.58 -48.67 9.65
N GLU A 367 0.23 -47.91 10.69
CA GLU A 367 -0.97 -48.17 11.49
C GLU A 367 -2.17 -47.35 11.02
N ILE A 368 -1.95 -46.10 10.61
CA ILE A 368 -3.02 -45.13 10.32
C ILE A 368 -3.31 -45.03 8.81
N GLY A 369 -2.36 -45.41 7.96
CA GLY A 369 -2.46 -45.27 6.51
C GLY A 369 -2.30 -43.82 6.04
N TRP A 370 -2.01 -43.65 4.74
CA TRP A 370 -1.76 -42.32 4.17
C TRP A 370 -3.03 -41.47 4.06
N SER A 371 -3.06 -40.33 4.77
CA SER A 371 -4.18 -39.39 4.78
C SER A 371 -3.72 -37.94 4.62
N PHE A 372 -4.66 -37.03 4.33
CA PHE A 372 -4.42 -35.59 4.23
C PHE A 372 -5.07 -34.86 5.40
N TYR A 373 -4.26 -34.17 6.19
CA TYR A 373 -4.67 -33.43 7.38
C TYR A 373 -4.64 -31.92 7.09
N ASN A 374 -5.60 -31.16 7.62
CA ASN A 374 -5.44 -29.71 7.69
C ASN A 374 -4.45 -29.34 8.82
N ILE A 375 -3.89 -28.13 8.81
CA ILE A 375 -2.85 -27.74 9.78
C ILE A 375 -3.31 -27.93 11.24
N PRO A 376 -4.52 -27.50 11.66
CA PRO A 376 -5.01 -27.80 13.01
C PRO A 376 -5.08 -29.30 13.34
N GLN A 377 -5.66 -30.11 12.45
CA GLN A 377 -5.77 -31.58 12.63
C GLN A 377 -4.43 -32.32 12.65
N PHE A 378 -3.38 -31.70 12.13
CA PHE A 378 -2.02 -32.27 12.16
C PHE A 378 -1.28 -31.92 13.47
N LEU A 379 -1.73 -30.87 14.17
CA LEU A 379 -1.11 -30.37 15.40
C LEU A 379 -1.78 -30.89 16.67
N GLU A 380 -3.03 -31.34 16.57
CA GLU A 380 -3.72 -32.19 17.56
C GLU A 380 -3.29 -33.65 17.41
#